data_AF-A0A7S2CGX8-F1
#
_entry.id   AF-A0A7S2CGX8-F1
#
_cell.length_a   1.000
_cell.length_b   1.000
_cell.length_c   1.000
_cell.angle_alpha   90.00
_cell.angle_beta   90.00
_cell.angle_gamma   90.00
#
_symmetry.space_group_name_H-M   'P 1'
#
loop_
_entity.id
_entity.type
_entity.pdbx_description
1 polymer ?
#
loop_
_entity_poly.entity_id
_entity_poly.type
_entity_poly.pdbx_seq_one_letter_code
_entity_poly.pdbx_strand_id
1 'polypeptide(L)'
;DVSNIYHVPLILNEQNILPIIQAHLDFPRFAGQALVPDLARWGNMAHLVDSLDSKIRIALVGKYCGLQDSYLSVIKALKHAAVEVERDLEIVWIEAGHLEDLKDDANDEAKEQHNTAWN
;
A
#
# COMPACT_ATOMS: atom_id res chain seq x y z
N ASP A 1 13.52 8.55 5.10
CA ASP A 1 12.29 7.74 5.15
C ASP A 1 11.11 8.63 4.80
N VAL A 2 10.02 8.09 4.24
CA VAL A 2 8.86 8.87 3.76
C VAL A 2 7.58 8.43 4.46
N SER A 3 6.66 9.38 4.71
CA SER A 3 5.36 9.08 5.33
C SER A 3 4.51 8.12 4.47
N ASN A 4 4.55 8.31 3.16
CA ASN A 4 3.92 7.42 2.19
C ASN A 4 4.70 7.38 0.86
N ILE A 5 4.42 6.35 0.05
CA ILE A 5 5.17 6.08 -1.19
C ILE A 5 5.02 7.17 -2.26
N TYR A 6 3.98 8.00 -2.20
CA TYR A 6 3.73 9.04 -3.21
C TYR A 6 4.66 10.25 -3.03
N HIS A 7 5.36 10.35 -1.89
CA HIS A 7 6.42 11.35 -1.66
C HIS A 7 7.73 11.02 -2.38
N VAL A 8 7.95 9.76 -2.77
CA VAL A 8 9.23 9.33 -3.36
C VAL A 8 9.61 10.15 -4.60
N PRO A 9 8.71 10.37 -5.58
CA PRO A 9 9.04 11.20 -6.75
C PRO A 9 9.36 12.66 -6.40
N LEU A 10 8.73 13.22 -5.36
CA LEU A 10 8.93 14.60 -4.92
C LEU A 10 10.34 14.78 -4.35
N ILE A 11 10.76 13.88 -3.47
CA ILE A 11 12.09 13.91 -2.84
C ILE A 11 13.19 13.69 -3.88
N LEU A 12 12.99 12.75 -4.80
CA LEU A 12 13.95 12.51 -5.89
C LEU A 12 14.12 13.75 -6.77
N ASN A 13 13.05 14.49 -7.01
CA ASN A 13 13.09 15.75 -7.74
C ASN A 13 13.80 16.85 -6.94
N GLU A 14 13.53 16.99 -5.65
CA GLU A 14 14.24 17.92 -4.75
C GLU A 14 15.75 17.66 -4.68
N GLN A 15 16.14 16.38 -4.77
CA GLN A 15 17.54 15.95 -4.81
C GLN A 15 18.23 16.19 -6.16
N ASN A 16 17.54 16.81 -7.13
CA ASN A 16 18.08 17.10 -8.47
C ASN A 16 18.65 15.85 -9.18
N ILE A 17 17.98 14.70 -9.03
CA ILE A 17 18.47 13.45 -9.62
C ILE A 17 18.33 13.41 -11.15
N LEU A 18 17.34 14.11 -11.72
CA LEU A 18 17.07 14.10 -13.16
C LEU A 18 18.23 14.67 -13.99
N PRO A 19 18.83 15.83 -13.63
CA PRO A 19 20.06 16.30 -14.27
C PRO A 19 21.22 15.29 -14.23
N ILE A 20 21.38 14.58 -13.11
CA ILE A 20 22.46 13.59 -12.94
C ILE A 20 22.25 12.41 -13.89
N ILE A 21 21.03 11.87 -13.94
CA ILE A 21 20.66 10.78 -14.85
C ILE A 21 20.81 11.21 -16.30
N GLN A 22 20.39 12.43 -16.65
CA GLN A 22 20.51 12.98 -18.00
C GLN A 22 21.96 13.12 -18.45
N ALA A 23 22.84 13.61 -17.56
CA ALA A 23 24.26 13.73 -17.83
C ALA A 23 24.95 12.36 -18.01
N HIS A 24 24.48 11.34 -17.28
CA HIS A 24 25.08 10.00 -17.32
C HIS A 24 24.63 9.16 -18.52
N LEU A 25 23.35 9.25 -18.90
CA LEU A 25 22.75 8.40 -19.94
C LEU A 25 22.72 9.04 -21.33
N ASP A 26 23.13 10.30 -21.45
CA ASP A 26 23.19 11.09 -22.69
C ASP A 26 21.95 10.88 -23.59
N PHE A 27 20.78 11.30 -23.10
CA PHE A 27 19.54 11.14 -23.87
C PHE A 27 19.49 12.15 -25.04
N PRO A 28 19.66 11.71 -26.31
CA PRO A 28 19.84 12.63 -27.43
C PRO A 28 18.58 13.46 -27.71
N ARG A 29 17.41 12.89 -27.40
CA ARG A 29 16.11 13.54 -27.54
C ARG A 29 15.93 14.75 -26.62
N PHE A 30 16.65 14.81 -25.52
CA PHE A 30 16.55 15.84 -24.50
C PHE A 30 17.83 16.68 -24.37
N ALA A 31 18.72 16.60 -25.37
CA ALA A 31 19.96 17.35 -25.39
C ALA A 31 19.70 18.86 -25.28
N GLY A 32 20.29 19.50 -24.27
CA GLY A 32 20.15 20.94 -24.02
C GLY A 32 18.80 21.37 -23.41
N GLN A 33 17.91 20.44 -23.03
CA GLN A 33 16.66 20.75 -22.34
C GLN A 33 16.71 20.29 -20.88
N ALA A 34 16.21 21.13 -19.98
CA ALA A 34 16.01 20.74 -18.58
C ALA A 34 14.81 19.79 -18.49
N LEU A 35 15.01 18.60 -17.90
CA LEU A 35 13.92 17.67 -17.60
C LEU A 35 13.16 18.16 -16.37
N VAL A 36 11.99 18.75 -16.59
CA VAL A 36 11.09 19.20 -15.51
C VAL A 36 9.84 18.33 -15.51
N PRO A 37 9.67 17.42 -14.54
CA PRO A 37 8.49 16.58 -14.45
C PRO A 37 7.30 17.37 -13.88
N ASP A 38 6.10 17.13 -14.43
CA ASP A 38 4.87 17.55 -13.75
C ASP A 38 4.59 16.59 -12.58
N LEU A 39 4.75 17.10 -11.36
CA LEU A 39 4.55 16.35 -10.12
C LEU A 39 3.29 16.77 -9.37
N ALA A 40 2.43 17.62 -9.95
CA ALA A 40 1.25 18.14 -9.26
C ALA A 40 0.34 17.01 -8.73
N ARG A 41 0.12 15.97 -9.56
CA ARG A 41 -0.70 14.81 -9.17
C ARG A 41 -0.06 13.99 -8.04
N TRP A 42 1.26 13.86 -8.03
CA TRP A 42 1.99 13.15 -6.98
C TRP A 42 1.93 13.91 -5.66
N GLY A 43 2.15 15.22 -5.69
CA GLY A 43 2.03 16.11 -4.53
C GLY A 43 0.64 16.05 -3.91
N ASN A 44 -0.41 16.24 -4.73
CA ASN A 44 -1.80 16.19 -4.24
C ASN A 44 -2.13 14.83 -3.61
N MET A 45 -1.74 13.71 -4.24
CA MET A 45 -1.96 12.38 -3.70
C MET A 45 -1.21 12.15 -2.38
N ALA A 46 0.06 12.57 -2.32
CA ALA A 46 0.89 12.41 -1.13
C ALA A 46 0.31 13.15 0.07
N HIS A 47 -0.14 14.40 -0.12
CA HIS A 47 -0.78 15.19 0.92
C HIS A 47 -2.15 14.65 1.32
N LEU A 48 -2.98 14.22 0.36
CA LEU A 48 -4.29 13.62 0.64
C LEU A 48 -4.14 12.38 1.52
N VAL A 49 -3.21 11.48 1.17
CA VAL A 49 -2.97 10.24 1.92
C VAL A 49 -2.49 10.52 3.34
N ASP A 50 -1.66 11.55 3.54
CA ASP A 50 -1.18 11.95 4.87
C ASP A 50 -2.27 12.61 5.73
N SER A 51 -3.34 13.14 5.12
CA SER A 51 -4.41 13.85 5.83
C SER A 51 -5.64 13.00 6.14
N LEU A 52 -5.66 11.71 5.77
CA LEU A 52 -6.79 10.82 6.02
C LEU A 52 -6.94 10.56 7.53
N ASP A 53 -8.12 10.86 8.08
CA ASP A 53 -8.44 10.68 9.50
C ASP A 53 -9.44 9.52 9.73
N SER A 54 -10.31 9.30 8.77
CA SER A 54 -11.45 8.40 8.86
C SER A 54 -11.10 7.04 8.31
N LYS A 55 -11.22 5.99 9.14
CA LYS A 55 -10.82 4.63 8.76
C LYS A 55 -11.94 3.84 8.11
N ILE A 56 -11.58 2.97 7.17
CA ILE A 56 -12.41 1.89 6.66
C ILE A 56 -11.73 0.55 6.96
N ARG A 57 -12.46 -0.35 7.61
CA ARG A 57 -11.97 -1.69 7.94
C ARG A 57 -12.45 -2.69 6.91
N ILE A 58 -11.52 -3.45 6.34
CA ILE A 58 -11.82 -4.51 5.37
C ILE A 58 -11.14 -5.80 5.85
N ALA A 59 -11.94 -6.84 6.05
CA ALA A 59 -11.43 -8.18 6.33
C ALA A 59 -10.89 -8.81 5.03
N LEU A 60 -9.62 -9.23 5.06
CA LEU A 60 -8.99 -9.99 3.98
C LEU A 60 -8.77 -11.42 4.47
N VAL A 61 -9.56 -12.34 3.92
CA VAL A 61 -9.47 -13.76 4.18
C VAL A 61 -8.46 -14.40 3.23
N GLY A 62 -7.40 -14.98 3.76
CA GLY A 62 -6.29 -15.53 2.98
C GLY A 62 -5.69 -16.78 3.61
N LYS A 63 -4.96 -17.57 2.81
CA LYS A 63 -4.26 -18.79 3.27
C LYS A 63 -2.87 -18.52 3.86
N TYR A 64 -2.32 -17.34 3.57
CA TYR A 64 -0.95 -16.96 3.92
C TYR A 64 -0.94 -15.54 4.51
N CYS A 65 -1.71 -15.31 5.58
CA CYS A 65 -1.82 -14.00 6.21
C CYS A 65 -0.49 -13.54 6.85
N GLY A 66 0.39 -14.49 7.19
CA GLY A 66 1.76 -14.19 7.64
C GLY A 66 2.70 -13.69 6.55
N LEU A 67 2.34 -13.80 5.26
CA LEU A 67 3.14 -13.35 4.12
C LEU A 67 2.40 -12.25 3.36
N GLN A 68 2.38 -11.05 3.93
CA GLN A 68 1.63 -9.89 3.41
C GLN A 68 1.95 -9.57 1.93
N ASP A 69 3.18 -9.83 1.49
CA ASP A 69 3.62 -9.64 0.10
C ASP A 69 2.81 -10.45 -0.92
N SER A 70 2.27 -11.60 -0.52
CA SER A 70 1.41 -12.43 -1.40
C SER A 70 0.14 -11.71 -1.84
N TYR A 71 -0.26 -10.67 -1.10
CA TYR A 71 -1.47 -9.90 -1.34
C TYR A 71 -1.17 -8.43 -1.66
N LEU A 72 0.09 -8.08 -1.95
CA LEU A 72 0.52 -6.69 -2.14
C LEU A 72 -0.31 -5.96 -3.18
N SER A 73 -0.53 -6.57 -4.35
CA SER A 73 -1.31 -5.96 -5.44
C SER A 73 -2.76 -5.70 -5.04
N VAL A 74 -3.38 -6.63 -4.30
CA VAL A 74 -4.76 -6.50 -3.79
C VAL A 74 -4.84 -5.37 -2.77
N ILE A 75 -3.92 -5.32 -1.81
CA ILE A 75 -3.86 -4.28 -0.78
C ILE A 75 -3.64 -2.91 -1.43
N LYS A 76 -2.77 -2.80 -2.44
CA LYS A 76 -2.55 -1.54 -3.16
C LYS A 76 -3.81 -1.11 -3.90
N ALA A 77 -4.50 -2.02 -4.60
CA ALA A 77 -5.76 -1.69 -5.27
C ALA A 77 -6.82 -1.17 -4.28
N LEU A 78 -6.99 -1.86 -3.14
CA LEU A 78 -7.89 -1.43 -2.08
C LEU A 78 -7.48 -0.08 -1.49
N LYS A 79 -6.18 0.16 -1.27
CA LYS A 79 -5.68 1.42 -0.74
C LYS A 79 -6.00 2.58 -1.69
N HIS A 80 -5.79 2.41 -2.98
CA HIS A 80 -6.16 3.42 -3.98
C HIS A 80 -7.68 3.68 -3.99
N ALA A 81 -8.51 2.62 -3.89
CA ALA A 81 -9.96 2.77 -3.82
C ALA A 81 -10.42 3.46 -2.52
N ALA A 82 -9.77 3.20 -1.39
CA ALA A 82 -10.07 3.83 -0.11
C ALA A 82 -9.71 5.32 -0.12
N VAL A 83 -8.56 5.67 -0.71
CA VAL A 83 -8.13 7.07 -0.87
C VAL A 83 -9.11 7.86 -1.73
N GLU A 84 -9.67 7.26 -2.79
CA GLU A 84 -10.69 7.90 -3.65
C GLU A 84 -11.96 8.30 -2.88
N VAL A 85 -12.30 7.57 -1.82
CA VAL A 85 -13.44 7.90 -0.92
C VAL A 85 -12.98 8.60 0.37
N GLU A 86 -11.75 9.11 0.38
CA GLU A 86 -11.13 9.81 1.52
C GLU A 86 -11.19 8.97 2.82
N ARG A 87 -10.77 7.71 2.74
CA ARG A 87 -10.67 6.80 3.89
C ARG A 87 -9.29 6.16 4.00
N ASP A 88 -8.79 6.06 5.23
CA ASP A 88 -7.60 5.26 5.54
C ASP A 88 -7.96 3.78 5.65
N LEU A 89 -7.24 2.94 4.91
CA LEU A 89 -7.54 1.51 4.81
C LEU A 89 -6.88 0.75 5.96
N GLU A 90 -7.72 0.08 6.75
CA GLU A 90 -7.30 -0.87 7.77
C GLU A 90 -7.66 -2.29 7.32
N ILE A 91 -6.63 -3.11 7.06
CA ILE A 91 -6.80 -4.52 6.70
C ILE A 91 -6.84 -5.37 7.97
N VAL A 92 -7.94 -6.10 8.16
CA VAL A 92 -8.07 -7.14 9.17
C VAL A 92 -7.73 -8.47 8.51
N TRP A 93 -6.64 -9.09 8.95
CA TRP A 93 -6.18 -10.35 8.39
C TRP A 93 -6.89 -11.53 9.04
N ILE A 94 -7.47 -12.39 8.21
CA ILE A 94 -8.16 -13.60 8.67
C ILE A 94 -7.58 -14.80 7.93
N GLU A 95 -6.97 -15.72 8.68
CA GLU A 95 -6.53 -17.00 8.13
C GLU A 95 -7.76 -17.83 7.73
N ALA A 96 -7.82 -18.20 6.45
CA ALA A 96 -8.96 -18.90 5.88
C ALA A 96 -9.25 -20.22 6.59
N GLY A 97 -8.20 -20.92 7.04
CA GLY A 97 -8.33 -22.17 7.79
C GLY A 97 -9.01 -22.01 9.15
N HIS A 98 -8.95 -20.82 9.76
CA HIS A 98 -9.64 -20.57 11.04
C HIS A 98 -11.16 -20.42 10.87
N LEU A 99 -11.65 -20.18 9.65
CA LEU A 99 -13.09 -20.07 9.37
C LEU A 99 -13.75 -21.43 9.07
N GLU A 100 -12.97 -22.51 8.95
CA GLU A 100 -13.49 -23.85 8.72
C GLU A 100 -14.24 -24.39 9.95
N ASP A 101 -15.17 -25.31 9.73
CA ASP A 101 -15.91 -25.97 10.80
C ASP A 101 -14.95 -26.71 11.74
N LEU A 102 -15.13 -26.49 13.05
CA LEU A 102 -14.33 -27.15 14.07
C LEU A 102 -14.64 -28.65 14.10
N LYS A 103 -13.58 -29.47 14.17
CA LYS A 103 -13.71 -30.91 14.40
C LYS A 103 -14.00 -31.20 15.86
N ASP A 104 -14.66 -32.33 16.14
CA ASP A 104 -15.03 -32.75 17.50
C ASP A 104 -13.81 -32.87 18.45
N ASP A 105 -12.62 -33.12 17.90
CA ASP A 105 -11.35 -33.25 18.61
C ASP A 105 -10.48 -31.97 18.58
N ALA A 106 -11.03 -30.84 18.12
CA ALA A 106 -10.31 -29.57 18.09
C ALA A 106 -9.82 -29.16 19.49
N ASN A 107 -8.55 -28.77 19.57
CA ASN A 107 -7.94 -28.25 20.79
C ASN A 107 -8.47 -26.84 21.11
N ASP A 108 -8.16 -26.36 22.33
CA ASP A 108 -8.67 -25.06 22.80
C ASP A 108 -8.12 -23.89 21.98
N GLU A 109 -6.88 -24.00 21.49
CA GLU A 109 -6.24 -22.99 20.63
C GLU A 109 -6.98 -22.82 19.28
N ALA A 110 -7.33 -23.93 18.61
CA ALA A 110 -8.07 -23.88 17.35
C ALA A 110 -9.48 -23.29 17.54
N LYS A 111 -10.13 -23.58 18.68
CA LYS A 111 -11.43 -22.99 19.04
C LYS A 111 -11.32 -21.48 19.25
N GLU A 112 -10.27 -21.01 19.92
CA GLU A 112 -10.02 -19.59 20.15
C GLU A 112 -9.73 -18.85 18.84
N GLN A 113 -8.90 -19.42 17.96
CA GLN A 113 -8.60 -18.88 16.64
C GLN A 113 -9.84 -18.79 15.76
N HIS A 114 -10.70 -19.82 15.77
CA HIS A 114 -11.98 -19.82 15.05
C HIS A 114 -12.94 -18.74 15.58
N ASN A 115 -13.11 -18.67 16.90
CA ASN A 115 -13.97 -17.64 17.51
C ASN A 115 -13.44 -16.24 17.22
N THR A 116 -12.13 -16.03 17.25
CA THR A 116 -11.51 -14.73 16.94
C THR A 116 -11.70 -14.36 15.47
N ALA A 117 -11.64 -15.32 14.55
CA ALA A 117 -11.82 -15.08 13.12
C ALA A 117 -13.26 -14.63 12.76
N TRP A 118 -14.26 -15.00 13.56
CA TRP A 118 -15.66 -14.65 13.35
C TRP A 118 -16.14 -13.37 14.07
N ASN A 119 -15.34 -12.81 14.98
CA ASN A 119 -15.67 -11.60 15.74
C ASN A 119 -15.01 -10.34 15.15
#